data_AF-A0A0V1C445-F1
#
_entry.id   AF-A0A0V1C445-F1
#
_cell.length_a   1.000
_cell.length_b   1.000
_cell.length_c   1.000
_cell.angle_alpha   90.00
_cell.angle_beta   90.00
_cell.angle_gamma   90.00
#
_symmetry.space_group_name_H-M   'P 1'
#
loop_
_entity.id
_entity.type
_entity.pdbx_description
1 polymer ?
#
loop_
_entity_poly.entity_id
_entity_poly.type
_entity_poly.pdbx_seq_one_letter_code
_entity_poly.pdbx_strand_id
1 'polypeptide(L)'
;MDSRPNLKKLANGESRLTPPLTVTQDTTTAGAPSLKVTIYSKGEKSRYEIYRRVLVKKLKTGIKVWTTRDKILKSDCRILNRNIKLVTSPITIGDHASSLESDVSQWLISDPGNKFCVIDKPYHKSQTKEPAMAVCIDDATIFGHFNVIGQNVENCA
;
A
#
# COMPACT_ATOMS: atom_id res chain seq x y z
N MET A 1 -28.14 15.08 -1.31
CA MET A 1 -27.21 13.94 -1.52
C MET A 1 -27.56 13.10 -2.76
N ASP A 2 -28.61 13.45 -3.52
CA ASP A 2 -29.13 12.61 -4.59
C ASP A 2 -28.30 12.61 -5.89
N SER A 3 -27.35 13.54 -6.05
CA SER A 3 -26.40 13.53 -7.17
C SER A 3 -25.23 12.54 -7.00
N ARG A 4 -25.10 11.87 -5.84
CA ARG A 4 -23.99 10.96 -5.53
C ARG A 4 -24.49 9.66 -4.90
N PRO A 5 -25.16 8.79 -5.66
CA PRO A 5 -25.87 7.62 -5.14
C PRO A 5 -24.94 6.65 -4.38
N ASN A 6 -23.70 6.46 -4.82
CA ASN A 6 -22.75 5.59 -4.12
C ASN A 6 -22.29 6.16 -2.77
N LEU A 7 -22.16 7.49 -2.65
CA LEU A 7 -21.85 8.13 -1.36
C LEU A 7 -23.04 8.07 -0.41
N LYS A 8 -24.27 8.20 -0.92
CA LYS A 8 -25.48 8.04 -0.12
C LYS A 8 -25.56 6.64 0.48
N LYS A 9 -25.32 5.60 -0.34
CA LYS A 9 -25.23 4.21 0.13
C LYS A 9 -24.15 4.03 1.20
N LEU A 10 -22.97 4.58 0.97
CA LEU A 10 -21.87 4.52 1.94
C LEU A 10 -22.24 5.19 3.27
N ALA A 11 -22.80 6.40 3.22
CA ALA A 11 -23.22 7.15 4.40
C ALA A 11 -24.34 6.44 5.18
N ASN A 12 -25.21 5.72 4.48
CA ASN A 12 -26.28 4.91 5.08
C ASN A 12 -25.80 3.54 5.59
N GLY A 13 -24.52 3.19 5.42
CA GLY A 13 -24.00 1.87 5.80
C GLY A 13 -24.53 0.72 4.92
N GLU A 14 -25.07 1.02 3.74
CA GLU A 14 -25.53 0.01 2.79
C GLU A 14 -24.32 -0.73 2.21
N SER A 15 -24.02 -1.92 2.73
CA SER A 15 -22.92 -2.75 2.28
C SER A 15 -23.43 -4.02 1.60
N ARG A 16 -23.06 -4.21 0.33
CA ARG A 16 -23.28 -5.47 -0.40
C ARG A 16 -21.94 -6.15 -0.63
N LEU A 17 -21.57 -7.05 0.27
CA LEU A 17 -20.36 -7.87 0.16
C LEU A 17 -20.60 -9.07 -0.77
N THR A 18 -20.71 -8.80 -2.06
CA THR A 18 -20.69 -9.85 -3.09
C THR A 18 -19.30 -9.94 -3.71
N PRO A 19 -18.81 -11.15 -4.04
CA PRO A 19 -17.59 -11.30 -4.81
C PRO A 19 -17.60 -10.43 -6.09
N PRO A 20 -16.44 -9.91 -6.52
CA PRO A 20 -15.10 -10.18 -6.01
C PRO A 20 -14.79 -9.45 -4.68
N LEU A 21 -14.10 -10.14 -3.77
CA LEU A 21 -13.72 -9.60 -2.45
C LEU A 21 -12.47 -8.72 -2.46
N THR A 22 -11.94 -8.44 -3.66
CA THR A 22 -10.90 -7.44 -3.92
C THR A 22 -11.30 -6.62 -5.13
N VAL A 23 -11.05 -5.32 -5.08
CA VAL A 23 -11.40 -4.39 -6.16
C VAL A 23 -10.16 -3.59 -6.56
N THR A 24 -10.08 -3.24 -7.83
CA THR A 24 -9.08 -2.34 -8.39
C THR A 24 -9.83 -1.26 -9.15
N GLN A 25 -9.58 0.00 -8.82
CA GLN A 25 -10.22 1.14 -9.44
C GLN A 25 -9.17 2.15 -9.89
N ASP A 26 -9.15 2.47 -11.18
CA ASP A 26 -8.30 3.52 -11.72
C ASP A 26 -9.04 4.86 -11.74
N THR A 27 -8.29 5.94 -11.54
CA THR A 27 -8.78 7.32 -11.57
C THR A 27 -7.61 8.28 -11.86
N THR A 28 -7.94 9.55 -12.06
CA THR A 28 -6.96 10.62 -12.28
C THR A 28 -7.31 11.84 -11.43
N THR A 29 -6.31 12.55 -10.95
CA THR A 29 -6.54 13.84 -10.28
C THR A 29 -7.05 14.89 -11.28
N ALA A 30 -7.86 15.83 -10.80
CA ALA A 30 -8.45 16.88 -11.64
C ALA A 30 -7.48 18.02 -11.98
N GLY A 31 -6.43 18.22 -11.17
CA GLY A 31 -5.43 19.27 -11.38
C GLY A 31 -4.47 18.97 -12.52
N ALA A 32 -3.86 20.02 -13.08
CA ALA A 32 -2.77 19.91 -14.04
C ALA A 32 -1.40 20.10 -13.33
N PRO A 33 -0.42 19.20 -13.51
CA PRO A 33 -0.50 17.95 -14.27
C PRO A 33 -1.35 16.88 -13.54
N SER A 34 -2.13 16.12 -14.30
CA SER A 34 -2.97 15.05 -13.74
C SER A 34 -2.12 13.84 -13.36
N LEU A 35 -2.35 13.30 -12.17
CA LEU A 35 -1.68 12.10 -11.69
C LEU A 35 -2.56 10.88 -11.93
N LYS A 36 -1.96 9.79 -12.42
CA LYS A 36 -2.63 8.48 -12.52
C LYS A 36 -2.66 7.83 -11.14
N VAL A 37 -3.86 7.48 -10.70
CA VAL A 37 -4.09 6.89 -9.38
C VAL A 37 -4.81 5.56 -9.54
N THR A 38 -4.31 4.52 -8.88
CA THR A 38 -4.99 3.24 -8.76
C THR A 38 -5.29 2.95 -7.30
N ILE A 39 -6.55 2.64 -7.01
CA ILE A 39 -7.03 2.24 -5.69
C ILE A 39 -7.19 0.73 -5.67
N TYR A 40 -6.50 0.06 -4.75
CA TYR A 40 -6.67 -1.36 -4.46
C TYR A 40 -7.40 -1.51 -3.14
N SER A 41 -8.40 -2.38 -3.07
CA SER A 41 -9.08 -2.66 -1.82
C SER A 41 -9.38 -4.14 -1.65
N LYS A 42 -9.51 -4.56 -0.39
CA LYS A 42 -10.04 -5.86 0.00
C LYS A 42 -11.18 -5.71 0.99
N GLY A 43 -12.16 -6.60 0.90
CA GLY A 43 -13.14 -6.80 1.96
C GLY A 43 -12.59 -7.73 3.06
N GLU A 44 -13.09 -7.59 4.28
CA GLU A 44 -12.75 -8.48 5.42
C GLU A 44 -12.88 -9.96 5.05
N LYS A 45 -13.95 -10.33 4.35
CA LYS A 45 -14.26 -11.73 4.01
C LYS A 45 -13.20 -12.36 3.08
N SER A 46 -12.36 -11.56 2.42
CA SER A 46 -11.27 -12.08 1.57
C SER A 46 -10.22 -12.87 2.37
N ARG A 47 -10.04 -12.54 3.66
CA ARG A 47 -8.95 -13.05 4.52
C ARG A 47 -7.54 -12.82 3.96
N TYR A 48 -7.39 -11.96 2.96
CA TYR A 48 -6.10 -11.61 2.37
C TYR A 48 -5.39 -10.59 3.25
N GLU A 49 -4.06 -10.65 3.32
CA GLU A 49 -3.27 -9.49 3.73
C GLU A 49 -3.04 -8.61 2.50
N ILE A 50 -3.24 -7.29 2.62
CA ILE A 50 -3.24 -6.39 1.46
C ILE A 50 -1.90 -6.38 0.70
N TYR A 51 -0.75 -6.57 1.34
CA TYR A 51 0.55 -6.35 0.73
C TYR A 51 0.91 -7.42 -0.31
N ARG A 52 1.04 -8.69 0.09
CA ARG A 52 1.45 -9.75 -0.85
C ARG A 52 0.26 -10.28 -1.66
N ARG A 53 -0.88 -10.54 -1.02
CA ARG A 53 -2.02 -11.19 -1.68
C ARG A 53 -2.78 -10.24 -2.61
N VAL A 54 -2.66 -8.92 -2.42
CA VAL A 54 -3.25 -7.91 -3.32
C VAL A 54 -2.17 -7.13 -4.05
N LEU A 55 -1.34 -6.34 -3.36
CA LEU A 55 -0.44 -5.37 -4.01
C LEU A 55 0.66 -6.03 -4.84
N VAL A 56 1.46 -6.96 -4.29
CA VAL A 56 2.50 -7.67 -5.08
C VAL A 56 1.91 -8.37 -6.31
N LYS A 57 0.73 -9.01 -6.16
CA LYS A 57 0.06 -9.68 -7.27
C LYS A 57 -0.45 -8.72 -8.34
N LYS A 58 -1.02 -7.59 -7.94
CA LYS A 58 -1.59 -6.60 -8.86
C LYS A 58 -0.53 -5.75 -9.54
N LEU A 59 0.51 -5.35 -8.80
CA LEU A 59 1.64 -4.60 -9.31
C LEU A 59 2.59 -5.46 -10.16
N LYS A 60 2.58 -6.78 -9.96
CA LYS A 60 3.43 -7.76 -10.68
C LYS A 60 4.94 -7.48 -10.58
N THR A 61 5.37 -6.77 -9.54
CA THR A 61 6.75 -6.38 -9.24
C THR A 61 7.03 -6.56 -7.75
N GLY A 62 8.30 -6.48 -7.34
CA GLY A 62 8.67 -6.41 -5.94
C GLY A 62 8.19 -5.09 -5.30
N ILE A 63 8.20 -5.03 -3.97
CA ILE A 63 7.89 -3.80 -3.23
C ILE A 63 8.89 -3.58 -2.10
N LYS A 64 9.26 -2.31 -1.86
CA LYS A 64 9.88 -1.88 -0.60
C LYS A 64 8.81 -1.25 0.28
N VAL A 65 8.74 -1.65 1.54
CA VAL A 65 7.61 -1.30 2.42
C VAL A 65 8.12 -0.66 3.71
N TRP A 66 7.60 0.53 4.02
CA TRP A 66 7.71 1.19 5.32
C TRP A 66 6.40 1.00 6.10
N THR A 67 6.46 0.31 7.22
CA THR A 67 5.29 -0.05 8.03
C THR A 67 5.71 -0.67 9.35
N THR A 68 4.91 -0.47 10.40
CA THR A 68 5.01 -1.27 11.62
C THR A 68 4.63 -2.74 11.37
N ARG A 69 5.05 -3.64 12.25
CA ARG A 69 4.97 -5.10 12.06
C ARG A 69 4.62 -5.83 13.36
N ASP A 70 3.92 -6.95 13.23
CA ASP A 70 3.62 -7.87 14.32
C ASP A 70 4.60 -9.05 14.42
N LYS A 71 5.70 -9.02 13.65
CA LYS A 71 6.72 -10.08 13.51
C LYS A 71 6.21 -11.43 12.96
N ILE A 72 4.92 -11.54 12.64
CA ILE A 72 4.35 -12.78 12.08
C ILE A 72 4.54 -12.80 10.57
N LEU A 73 4.27 -11.68 9.91
CA LEU A 73 4.55 -11.53 8.48
C LEU A 73 6.02 -11.18 8.28
N LYS A 74 6.70 -11.95 7.42
CA LYS A 74 8.13 -11.80 7.14
C LYS A 74 8.37 -11.18 5.78
N SER A 75 9.54 -10.55 5.61
CA SER A 75 10.08 -10.28 4.28
C SER A 75 10.20 -11.61 3.51
N ASP A 76 10.11 -11.53 2.19
CA ASP A 76 10.31 -12.71 1.34
C ASP A 76 11.19 -12.31 0.17
N CYS A 77 12.45 -12.72 0.26
CA CYS A 77 13.49 -12.44 -0.72
C CYS A 77 13.79 -13.64 -1.62
N ARG A 78 13.08 -14.76 -1.43
CA ARG A 78 13.34 -16.00 -2.17
C ARG A 78 12.63 -16.06 -3.52
N ILE A 79 11.75 -15.10 -3.80
CA ILE A 79 11.01 -14.99 -5.07
C ILE A 79 11.61 -13.87 -5.92
N LEU A 80 12.20 -14.24 -7.07
CA LEU A 80 12.68 -13.29 -8.08
C LEU A 80 11.54 -12.37 -8.54
N ASN A 81 11.78 -11.05 -8.54
CA ASN A 81 10.91 -9.98 -9.04
C ASN A 81 9.50 -9.89 -8.43
N ARG A 82 9.22 -10.58 -7.31
CA ARG A 82 7.95 -10.51 -6.56
C ARG A 82 8.17 -10.60 -5.05
N ASN A 83 9.26 -10.01 -4.59
CA ASN A 83 9.68 -9.97 -3.20
C ASN A 83 9.06 -8.80 -2.42
N ILE A 84 8.93 -8.98 -1.10
CA ILE A 84 8.66 -7.87 -0.17
C ILE A 84 9.96 -7.59 0.57
N LYS A 85 10.54 -6.40 0.35
CA LYS A 85 11.66 -5.84 1.11
C LYS A 85 11.11 -4.88 2.15
N LEU A 86 11.59 -4.99 3.38
CA LEU A 86 11.12 -4.17 4.49
C LEU A 86 12.14 -3.06 4.75
N VAL A 87 11.70 -1.80 4.70
CA VAL A 87 12.55 -0.64 4.98
C VAL A 87 12.91 -0.62 6.47
N THR A 88 14.18 -0.39 6.77
CA THR A 88 14.70 -0.36 8.16
C THR A 88 14.68 1.04 8.74
N SER A 89 14.43 1.15 10.03
CA SER A 89 14.67 2.39 10.78
C SER A 89 16.16 2.62 11.05
N PRO A 90 16.58 3.89 11.17
CA PRO A 90 15.81 5.10 10.87
C PRO A 90 15.74 5.37 9.35
N ILE A 91 14.70 6.10 8.93
CA ILE A 91 14.66 6.80 7.64
C ILE A 91 14.95 8.28 7.86
N THR A 92 15.41 8.97 6.82
CA THR A 92 15.67 10.41 6.87
C THR A 92 14.75 11.13 5.88
N ILE A 93 14.00 12.11 6.37
CA ILE A 93 13.11 12.98 5.59
C ILE A 93 13.64 14.40 5.70
N GLY A 94 14.34 14.87 4.67
CA GLY A 94 15.09 16.13 4.74
C GLY A 94 16.22 16.02 5.75
N ASP A 95 16.13 16.78 6.85
CA ASP A 95 17.03 16.77 7.99
C ASP A 95 16.46 16.03 9.22
N HIS A 96 15.24 15.50 9.12
CA HIS A 96 14.56 14.82 10.21
C HIS A 96 14.69 13.29 10.13
N ALA A 97 15.19 12.67 11.19
CA ALA A 97 15.19 11.22 11.34
C ALA A 97 13.84 10.73 11.87
N SER A 98 13.28 9.70 11.23
CA SER A 98 12.03 9.05 11.63
C SER A 98 12.24 7.55 11.85
N SER A 99 11.52 6.94 12.78
CA SER A 99 11.59 5.51 13.08
C SER A 99 10.21 4.86 12.97
N LEU A 100 10.18 3.54 12.86
CA LEU A 100 8.93 2.77 12.80
C LEU A 100 8.10 2.92 14.09
N GLU A 101 8.72 3.29 15.20
CA GLU A 101 8.04 3.52 16.48
C GLU A 101 7.36 4.89 16.56
N SER A 102 7.90 5.90 15.88
CA SER A 102 7.36 7.27 15.89
C SER A 102 6.50 7.60 14.67
N ASP A 103 6.64 6.84 13.59
CA ASP A 103 5.93 7.05 12.33
C ASP A 103 4.71 6.14 12.19
N VAL A 104 3.53 6.76 12.10
CA VAL A 104 2.25 6.06 11.91
C VAL A 104 1.85 5.91 10.44
N SER A 105 2.69 6.32 9.50
CA SER A 105 2.44 6.14 8.07
C SER A 105 2.71 4.70 7.65
N GLN A 106 2.01 4.25 6.62
CA GLN A 106 2.33 3.01 5.92
C GLN A 106 2.39 3.30 4.43
N TRP A 107 3.55 3.08 3.85
CA TRP A 107 3.75 3.29 2.42
C TRP A 107 4.62 2.22 1.81
N LEU A 108 4.53 2.09 0.50
CA LEU A 108 5.42 1.25 -0.28
C LEU A 108 5.78 1.93 -1.60
N ILE A 109 6.87 1.43 -2.18
CA ILE A 109 7.23 1.73 -3.56
C ILE A 109 7.44 0.42 -4.34
N SER A 110 7.16 0.45 -5.64
CA SER A 110 7.47 -0.66 -6.55
C SER A 110 8.99 -0.84 -6.74
N ASP A 111 9.48 -2.07 -6.82
CA ASP A 111 10.89 -2.38 -6.98
C ASP A 111 11.08 -3.53 -8.01
N PRO A 112 11.35 -3.22 -9.30
CA PRO A 112 11.43 -1.87 -9.92
C PRO A 112 10.05 -1.26 -10.25
N GLY A 113 10.01 0.04 -10.58
CA GLY A 113 8.84 0.73 -11.13
C GLY A 113 8.76 2.21 -10.72
N ASN A 114 7.62 2.87 -10.98
CA ASN A 114 7.37 4.28 -10.67
C ASN A 114 6.17 4.49 -9.73
N LYS A 115 5.80 3.46 -8.96
CA LYS A 115 4.59 3.48 -8.14
C LYS A 115 4.95 3.75 -6.69
N PHE A 116 4.30 4.75 -6.11
CA PHE A 116 4.26 5.01 -4.69
C PHE A 116 2.85 4.73 -4.18
N CYS A 117 2.70 3.99 -3.08
CA CYS A 117 1.39 3.72 -2.51
C CYS A 117 1.35 4.01 -1.01
N VAL A 118 0.21 4.53 -0.55
CA VAL A 118 -0.14 4.63 0.87
C VAL A 118 -1.17 3.56 1.19
N ILE A 119 -1.04 2.93 2.36
CA ILE A 119 -1.89 1.83 2.81
C ILE A 119 -2.50 2.23 4.16
N ASP A 120 -3.76 1.85 4.41
CA ASP A 120 -4.49 2.18 5.64
C ASP A 120 -4.27 1.20 6.80
N LYS A 121 -3.59 0.08 6.54
CA LYS A 121 -3.33 -0.98 7.50
C LYS A 121 -1.84 -1.34 7.52
N PRO A 122 -1.25 -1.57 8.70
CA PRO A 122 0.13 -2.02 8.81
C PRO A 122 0.31 -3.45 8.31
N TYR A 123 1.56 -3.85 8.10
CA TYR A 123 1.94 -5.21 7.73
C TYR A 123 1.88 -6.17 8.92
N HIS A 124 0.67 -6.32 9.44
CA HIS A 124 0.30 -7.22 10.52
C HIS A 124 -0.59 -8.33 9.96
N LYS A 125 -0.56 -9.53 10.54
CA LYS A 125 -1.47 -10.62 10.19
C LYS A 125 -2.91 -10.32 10.60
N SER A 126 -3.12 -9.54 11.65
CA SER A 126 -4.45 -9.16 12.15
C SER A 126 -5.34 -8.49 11.10
N GLN A 127 -4.77 -7.67 10.21
CA GLN A 127 -5.51 -6.98 9.14
C GLN A 127 -6.18 -7.91 8.13
N THR A 128 -5.85 -9.21 8.11
CA THR A 128 -6.61 -10.22 7.33
C THR A 128 -8.07 -10.35 7.78
N LYS A 129 -8.39 -9.88 8.99
CA LYS A 129 -9.75 -9.85 9.55
C LYS A 129 -10.42 -8.49 9.45
N GLU A 130 -9.87 -7.59 8.64
CA GLU A 130 -10.38 -6.23 8.46
C GLU A 130 -10.53 -5.91 6.96
N PRO A 131 -11.32 -4.92 6.55
CA PRO A 131 -11.14 -4.30 5.24
C PRO A 131 -9.79 -3.56 5.20
N ALA A 132 -9.23 -3.38 3.99
CA ALA A 132 -8.04 -2.54 3.80
C ALA A 132 -8.04 -1.94 2.39
N MET A 133 -7.32 -0.85 2.23
CA MET A 133 -7.15 -0.10 1.00
C MET A 133 -5.70 0.36 0.82
N ALA A 134 -5.27 0.42 -0.43
CA ALA A 134 -4.07 1.13 -0.83
C ALA A 134 -4.40 2.09 -1.98
N VAL A 135 -3.84 3.29 -1.91
CA VAL A 135 -3.91 4.28 -2.98
C VAL A 135 -2.51 4.40 -3.57
N CYS A 136 -2.37 4.06 -4.85
CA CYS A 136 -1.10 4.07 -5.56
C CYS A 136 -1.09 5.18 -6.62
N ILE A 137 -0.03 5.97 -6.62
CA ILE A 137 0.25 7.02 -7.60
C ILE A 137 1.34 6.51 -8.54
N ASP A 138 1.14 6.66 -9.85
CA ASP A 138 2.13 6.35 -10.87
C ASP A 138 2.82 7.64 -11.33
N ASP A 139 3.89 7.99 -10.63
CA ASP A 139 4.66 9.21 -10.86
C ASP A 139 6.13 8.99 -10.46
N ALA A 140 7.03 9.19 -11.42
CA ALA A 140 8.46 8.91 -11.25
C ALA A 140 9.14 9.86 -10.24
N THR A 141 8.66 11.09 -10.13
CA THR A 141 9.23 12.08 -9.20
C THR A 141 8.87 11.71 -7.76
N ILE A 142 7.59 11.45 -7.49
CA ILE A 142 7.13 10.99 -6.17
C ILE A 142 7.83 9.68 -5.80
N PHE A 143 7.83 8.70 -6.70
CA PHE A 143 8.56 7.45 -6.50
C PHE A 143 10.03 7.68 -6.16
N GLY A 144 10.71 8.55 -6.91
CA GLY A 144 12.13 8.85 -6.72
C GLY A 144 12.44 9.34 -5.30
N HIS A 145 11.63 10.26 -4.77
CA HIS A 145 11.79 10.74 -3.39
C HIS A 145 11.71 9.62 -2.36
N PHE A 146 10.67 8.78 -2.43
CA PHE A 146 10.50 7.67 -1.49
C PHE A 146 11.50 6.54 -1.70
N ASN A 147 12.05 6.38 -2.90
CA ASN A 147 13.12 5.43 -3.16
C ASN A 147 14.44 5.81 -2.47
N VAL A 148 14.73 7.11 -2.35
CA VAL A 148 15.87 7.61 -1.56
C VAL A 148 15.62 7.40 -0.07
N ILE A 149 14.42 7.75 0.41
CA ILE A 149 14.03 7.58 1.84
C ILE A 149 14.12 6.09 2.24
N GLY A 150 13.57 5.20 1.41
CA GLY A 150 13.49 3.76 1.65
C GLY A 150 14.67 2.95 1.13
N GLN A 151 15.87 3.55 1.03
CA GLN A 151 17.05 2.87 0.45
C GLN A 151 17.54 1.69 1.29
N ASN A 152 17.46 1.80 2.63
CA ASN A 152 17.92 0.78 3.56
C ASN A 152 16.80 -0.21 3.83
N VAL A 153 17.05 -1.49 3.54
CA VAL A 153 16.10 -2.58 3.74
C VAL A 153 16.71 -3.68 4.58
N GLU A 154 15.87 -4.43 5.29
CA GLU A 154 16.32 -5.55 6.10
C GLU A 154 17.05 -6.58 5.24
N ASN A 155 18.19 -7.05 5.75
CA ASN A 155 18.94 -8.12 5.12
C ASN A 155 18.11 -9.40 5.10
N CYS A 156 18.08 -10.01 3.93
CA CYS A 156 17.43 -11.27 3.67
C CYS A 156 18.34 -12.42 4.14
N ALA A 157 18.33 -12.73 5.43
CA ALA A 157 18.97 -13.93 5.97
C ALA A 157 17.99 -15.11 5.97
#